data_AF-A0A9Q0MRY4-F1
#
_entry.id   AF-A0A9Q0MRY4-F1
#
_cell.length_a   1.000
_cell.length_b   1.000
_cell.length_c   1.000
_cell.angle_alpha   90.00
_cell.angle_beta   90.00
_cell.angle_gamma   90.00
#
_symmetry.space_group_name_H-M   'P 1'
#
loop_
_entity.id
_entity.type
_entity.pdbx_description
1 polymer ?
#
loop_
_entity_poly.entity_id
_entity_poly.type
_entity_poly.pdbx_seq_one_letter_code
_entity_poly.pdbx_strand_id
1 'polypeptide(L)'
;MNPSTQRFLNIFNIIKIENIPCASPSLLLMQLNGTCYHKFECDQLGGIAVDTCAGGFGVCCVFQFGCGGTTNQLVSYFKNPEYPAASKTRLLCTFTVELFQDVNQVFIEFLFFELKAPTDGSCVDDQFIVAGQSSNNLIPVLCGINSGQHVYVDVESSLDKKLYLSILAATSDSRAFNIRVSQVQGVNGQAPQNCLQYHKDQNGIIQTFNYDDVSEIIEVRQPTYFLKEDLFYLQSDNKPLLDYSKEQQTNVTLTFSSK
;
A
#
# COMPACT_ATOMS: atom_id res chain seq x y z
N MET A 1 68.94 13.92 7.55
CA MET A 1 67.83 14.71 7.00
C MET A 1 66.84 13.73 6.37
N ASN A 2 65.65 13.64 6.96
CA ASN A 2 64.53 12.79 6.54
C ASN A 2 63.56 13.66 5.71
N PRO A 3 62.95 13.15 4.64
CA PRO A 3 61.57 13.57 4.41
C PRO A 3 60.63 12.43 4.01
N SER A 4 59.61 12.33 4.87
CA SER A 4 58.18 12.19 4.54
C SER A 4 57.70 10.90 3.87
N THR A 5 57.35 9.95 4.74
CA THR A 5 56.22 9.03 4.56
C THR A 5 54.96 9.84 4.28
N GLN A 6 54.40 9.77 3.07
CA GLN A 6 53.06 10.26 2.81
C GLN A 6 52.05 9.35 3.51
N ARG A 7 51.58 9.80 4.67
CA ARG A 7 50.38 9.24 5.31
C ARG A 7 49.19 9.60 4.45
N PHE A 8 48.68 8.62 3.70
CA PHE A 8 47.32 8.66 3.19
C PHE A 8 46.37 8.69 4.39
N LEU A 9 45.74 9.84 4.62
CA LEU A 9 44.65 9.94 5.57
C LEU A 9 43.44 9.26 4.92
N ASN A 10 43.08 8.09 5.41
CA ASN A 10 41.84 7.41 5.05
C ASN A 10 40.71 8.04 5.89
N ILE A 11 40.21 9.20 5.46
CA ILE A 11 39.27 10.04 6.23
C ILE A 11 37.79 9.84 5.90
N PHE A 12 37.43 8.83 5.12
CA PHE A 12 36.02 8.49 4.95
C PHE A 12 35.56 7.62 6.12
N ASN A 13 35.40 8.23 7.29
CA ASN A 13 34.42 7.74 8.26
C ASN A 13 33.05 7.91 7.59
N ILE A 14 32.64 6.92 6.81
CA ILE A 14 31.29 6.83 6.28
C ILE A 14 30.39 6.67 7.50
N ILE A 15 29.75 7.77 7.89
CA ILE A 15 28.70 7.74 8.91
C ILE A 15 27.60 6.84 8.34
N LYS A 16 27.43 5.67 8.95
CA LYS A 16 26.34 4.76 8.60
C LYS A 16 25.05 5.41 9.09
N ILE A 17 24.20 5.83 8.15
CA ILE A 17 22.84 6.28 8.48
C ILE A 17 22.03 5.02 8.74
N GLU A 18 21.26 5.00 9.83
CA GLU A 18 20.26 3.96 10.04
C GLU A 18 19.02 4.28 9.21
N ASN A 19 18.53 3.25 8.51
CA ASN A 19 17.38 3.36 7.61
C ASN A 19 16.08 3.40 8.41
N ILE A 20 15.87 4.52 9.10
CA ILE A 20 14.69 4.77 9.93
C ILE A 20 13.55 5.39 9.12
N PRO A 21 12.27 5.16 9.49
CA PRO A 21 11.14 5.83 8.86
C PRO A 21 11.23 7.36 8.96
N CYS A 22 10.80 8.03 7.91
CA CYS A 22 10.65 9.49 7.86
C CYS A 22 9.35 9.83 7.11
N ALA A 23 8.85 11.05 7.28
CA ALA A 23 7.68 11.54 6.56
C ALA A 23 8.02 12.88 5.93
N SER A 24 7.54 13.12 4.72
CA SER A 24 7.65 14.42 4.08
C SER A 24 6.43 15.28 4.44
N PRO A 25 6.62 16.44 5.10
CA PRO A 25 5.56 17.41 5.34
C PRO A 25 5.21 18.21 4.08
N SER A 26 5.84 17.95 2.93
CA SER A 26 5.62 18.73 1.70
C SER A 26 4.17 18.67 1.23
N LEU A 27 3.50 19.82 1.27
CA LEU A 27 2.14 20.05 0.77
C LEU A 27 1.94 19.71 -0.73
N LEU A 28 3.03 19.52 -1.47
CA LEU A 28 3.01 19.17 -2.90
C LEU A 28 2.95 17.66 -3.18
N LEU A 29 3.26 16.82 -2.18
CA LEU A 29 3.25 15.37 -2.28
C LEU A 29 2.55 14.85 -1.03
N MET A 30 1.21 14.77 -1.07
CA MET A 30 0.33 14.16 -0.06
C MET A 30 1.11 13.29 0.92
N GLN A 31 1.41 13.80 2.13
CA GLN A 31 2.31 13.22 3.15
C GLN A 31 2.84 11.82 2.82
N LEU A 32 3.92 11.76 2.05
CA LEU A 32 4.54 10.48 1.69
C LEU A 32 5.49 10.05 2.81
N ASN A 33 5.33 8.80 3.23
CA ASN A 33 6.23 8.12 4.14
C ASN A 33 7.41 7.58 3.33
N GLY A 34 8.61 7.87 3.81
CA GLY A 34 9.85 7.39 3.23
C GLY A 34 10.73 6.75 4.29
N THR A 35 11.96 6.48 3.87
CA THR A 35 13.01 5.95 4.74
C THR A 35 14.22 6.86 4.63
N CYS A 36 14.92 7.06 5.74
CA CYS A 36 16.11 7.89 5.77
C CYS A 36 17.28 7.18 5.09
N TYR A 37 17.86 7.80 4.07
CA TYR A 37 18.99 7.28 3.30
C TYR A 37 20.05 8.36 3.08
N HIS A 38 21.26 7.95 2.72
CA HIS A 38 22.18 8.89 2.07
C HIS A 38 21.61 9.32 0.71
N LYS A 39 21.81 10.58 0.31
CA LYS A 39 21.31 11.11 -0.98
C LYS A 39 21.74 10.23 -2.15
N PHE A 40 23.02 9.86 -2.19
CA PHE A 40 23.60 9.03 -3.24
C PHE A 40 22.98 7.62 -3.26
N GLU A 41 22.73 7.03 -2.09
CA GLU A 41 22.10 5.70 -1.99
C GLU A 41 20.64 5.75 -2.44
N CYS A 42 19.89 6.78 -2.03
CA CYS A 42 18.52 7.01 -2.49
C CYS A 42 18.44 7.08 -4.02
N ASP A 43 19.35 7.84 -4.65
CA ASP A 43 19.41 7.98 -6.11
C ASP A 43 19.79 6.66 -6.80
N GLN A 44 20.74 5.90 -6.25
CA GLN A 44 21.14 4.58 -6.77
C GLN A 44 20.01 3.55 -6.71
N LEU A 45 19.19 3.61 -5.66
CA LEU A 45 18.03 2.74 -5.49
C LEU A 45 16.80 3.23 -6.30
N GLY A 46 16.93 4.33 -7.06
CA GLY A 46 15.85 4.88 -7.88
C GLY A 46 14.76 5.59 -7.07
N GLY A 47 15.04 5.95 -5.82
CA GLY A 47 14.11 6.70 -4.98
C GLY A 47 14.14 8.20 -5.26
N ILE A 48 13.17 8.91 -4.69
CA ILE A 48 13.03 10.36 -4.78
C ILE A 48 13.35 10.97 -3.42
N ALA A 49 14.36 11.84 -3.38
CA ALA A 49 14.69 12.61 -2.18
C ALA A 49 13.68 13.76 -2.00
N VAL A 50 12.83 13.65 -0.98
CA VAL A 50 11.71 14.60 -0.76
C VAL A 50 11.94 15.56 0.42
N ASP A 51 12.78 15.20 1.38
CA ASP A 51 13.14 16.04 2.54
C ASP A 51 14.49 15.60 3.12
N THR A 52 14.95 16.27 4.17
CA THR A 52 16.14 15.92 4.96
C THR A 52 15.77 15.06 6.17
N CYS A 53 16.69 14.21 6.60
CA CYS A 53 16.56 13.37 7.80
C CYS A 53 17.91 13.21 8.51
N ALA A 54 17.92 12.52 9.65
CA ALA A 54 19.12 12.30 10.46
C ALA A 54 19.91 13.60 10.73
N GLY A 55 19.23 14.69 11.12
CA GLY A 55 19.87 15.97 11.40
C GLY A 55 20.49 16.67 10.18
N GLY A 56 20.07 16.32 8.96
CA GLY A 56 20.56 16.90 7.71
C GLY A 56 21.66 16.10 7.02
N PHE A 57 22.08 14.97 7.59
CA PHE A 57 23.07 14.08 6.97
C PHE A 57 22.46 13.13 5.93
N GLY A 58 21.13 12.92 5.97
CA GLY A 58 20.41 12.08 5.03
C GLY A 58 19.24 12.79 4.36
N VAL A 59 18.60 12.07 3.45
CA VAL A 59 17.35 12.47 2.81
C VAL A 59 16.24 11.47 3.11
N CYS A 60 15.03 11.98 3.25
CA CYS A 60 13.84 11.15 3.26
C CYS A 60 13.61 10.64 1.83
N CYS A 61 13.88 9.36 1.61
CA CYS A 61 13.80 8.72 0.31
C CYS A 61 12.45 8.04 0.15
N VAL A 62 11.74 8.35 -0.93
CA VAL A 62 10.44 7.76 -1.26
C VAL A 62 10.54 6.97 -2.54
N PHE A 63 10.06 5.72 -2.52
CA PHE A 63 10.10 4.82 -3.67
C PHE A 63 8.73 4.75 -4.34
N GLN A 64 8.64 5.30 -5.56
CA GLN A 64 7.40 5.31 -6.34
C GLN A 64 7.59 4.54 -7.63
N PHE A 65 6.64 3.68 -7.95
CA PHE A 65 6.70 2.78 -9.10
C PHE A 65 5.42 2.86 -9.91
N GLY A 66 5.58 2.74 -11.23
CA GLY A 66 4.48 2.55 -12.17
C GLY A 66 4.38 1.09 -12.62
N CYS A 67 3.72 0.89 -13.76
CA CYS A 67 3.53 -0.43 -14.35
C CYS A 67 4.84 -1.11 -14.74
N GLY A 68 4.94 -2.41 -14.43
CA GLY A 68 6.15 -3.21 -14.62
C GLY A 68 7.23 -3.00 -13.56
N GLY A 69 6.95 -2.19 -12.53
CA GLY A 69 7.89 -1.91 -11.45
C GLY A 69 8.14 -3.14 -10.56
N THR A 70 9.35 -3.22 -10.03
CA THR A 70 9.74 -4.19 -9.01
C THR A 70 10.42 -3.45 -7.87
N THR A 71 10.10 -3.81 -6.63
CA THR A 71 10.70 -3.23 -5.44
C THR A 71 11.06 -4.30 -4.42
N ASN A 72 12.10 -4.06 -3.65
CA ASN A 72 12.41 -4.77 -2.40
C ASN A 72 12.42 -3.82 -1.20
N GLN A 73 11.84 -2.62 -1.34
CA GLN A 73 11.84 -1.61 -0.29
C GLN A 73 10.75 -1.90 0.75
N LEU A 74 10.98 -1.51 2.00
CA LEU A 74 10.02 -1.71 3.09
C LEU A 74 8.73 -0.95 2.88
N VAL A 75 8.82 0.27 2.32
CA VAL A 75 7.66 1.08 1.95
C VAL A 75 7.85 1.54 0.52
N SER A 76 6.80 1.37 -0.29
CA SER A 76 6.78 1.79 -1.69
C SER A 76 5.38 2.24 -2.11
N TYR A 77 5.30 2.96 -3.22
CA TYR A 77 4.06 3.48 -3.76
C TYR A 77 3.86 2.96 -5.17
N PHE A 78 2.73 2.31 -5.41
CA PHE A 78 2.31 1.82 -6.71
C PHE A 78 1.22 2.73 -7.28
N LYS A 79 1.51 3.39 -8.40
CA LYS A 79 0.62 4.40 -8.97
C LYS A 79 0.39 4.21 -10.47
N ASN A 80 -0.72 4.75 -10.98
CA ASN A 80 -0.94 4.76 -12.42
C ASN A 80 0.11 5.65 -13.12
N PRO A 81 0.46 5.38 -14.39
CA PRO A 81 1.57 6.07 -15.08
C PRO A 81 1.52 7.60 -15.04
N GLU A 82 0.33 8.18 -15.07
CA GLU A 82 0.12 9.64 -15.12
C GLU A 82 -0.35 10.23 -13.78
N TYR A 83 -0.34 9.46 -12.69
CA TYR A 83 -0.81 9.93 -11.37
C TYR A 83 -0.08 11.23 -10.97
N PRO A 84 -0.80 12.28 -10.52
CA PRO A 84 -2.19 12.28 -10.03
C PRO A 84 -3.28 12.38 -11.11
N ALA A 85 -2.92 12.50 -12.39
CA ALA A 85 -3.92 12.50 -13.46
C ALA A 85 -4.50 11.09 -13.66
N ALA A 86 -5.77 11.04 -14.06
CA ALA A 86 -6.45 9.80 -14.37
C ALA A 86 -6.03 9.24 -15.73
N SER A 87 -5.84 7.92 -15.79
CA SER A 87 -5.63 7.19 -17.04
C SER A 87 -6.98 6.82 -17.67
N LYS A 88 -7.10 7.05 -18.99
CA LYS A 88 -8.28 6.71 -19.81
C LYS A 88 -8.03 5.61 -20.83
N THR A 89 -6.82 5.05 -20.87
CA THR A 89 -6.45 3.98 -21.81
C THR A 89 -6.46 2.61 -21.14
N ARG A 90 -6.87 1.56 -21.87
CA ARG A 90 -6.78 0.18 -21.36
C ARG A 90 -5.42 -0.07 -20.71
N LEU A 91 -5.42 -0.74 -19.58
CA LEU A 91 -4.25 -0.84 -18.72
C LEU A 91 -4.04 -2.29 -18.28
N LEU A 92 -2.84 -2.81 -18.49
CA LEU A 92 -2.32 -4.01 -17.83
C LEU A 92 -1.11 -3.54 -17.04
N CYS A 93 -1.28 -3.37 -15.73
CA CYS A 93 -0.28 -2.77 -14.87
C CYS A 93 0.06 -3.72 -13.75
N THR A 94 1.25 -4.31 -13.81
CA THR A 94 1.74 -5.19 -12.75
C THR A 94 2.78 -4.48 -11.90
N PHE A 95 2.85 -4.83 -10.63
CA PHE A 95 3.85 -4.38 -9.69
C PHE A 95 4.30 -5.55 -8.82
N THR A 96 5.60 -5.77 -8.73
CA THR A 96 6.18 -6.89 -8.01
C THR A 96 6.89 -6.40 -6.75
N VAL A 97 6.51 -6.98 -5.61
CA VAL A 97 7.19 -6.76 -4.32
C VAL A 97 8.00 -8.00 -3.99
N GLU A 98 9.31 -7.85 -3.95
CA GLU A 98 10.25 -8.86 -3.49
C GLU A 98 10.32 -8.79 -1.96
N LEU A 99 9.87 -9.86 -1.32
CA LEU A 99 9.64 -9.91 0.11
C LEU A 99 10.95 -10.21 0.85
N PHE A 100 11.18 -9.52 1.96
CA PHE A 100 12.24 -9.92 2.89
C PHE A 100 11.92 -11.27 3.55
N GLN A 101 12.98 -11.96 4.00
CA GLN A 101 12.85 -13.29 4.59
C GLN A 101 12.04 -13.30 5.90
N ASP A 102 12.08 -12.21 6.66
CA ASP A 102 11.42 -12.02 7.94
C ASP A 102 10.04 -11.35 7.83
N VAL A 103 9.55 -11.13 6.61
CA VAL A 103 8.23 -10.54 6.35
C VAL A 103 7.19 -11.65 6.20
N ASN A 104 6.19 -11.62 7.08
CA ASN A 104 5.06 -12.56 7.05
C ASN A 104 3.77 -11.89 6.55
N GLN A 105 3.73 -10.56 6.49
CA GLN A 105 2.54 -9.81 6.11
C GLN A 105 2.91 -8.54 5.36
N VAL A 106 2.11 -8.18 4.35
CA VAL A 106 2.19 -6.93 3.61
C VAL A 106 0.93 -6.13 3.90
N PHE A 107 1.11 -4.87 4.27
CA PHE A 107 0.02 -3.92 4.48
C PHE A 107 -0.13 -3.03 3.24
N ILE A 108 -1.31 -3.07 2.63
CA ILE A 108 -1.64 -2.31 1.43
C ILE A 108 -2.68 -1.26 1.80
N GLU A 109 -2.34 0.01 1.59
CA GLU A 109 -3.21 1.16 1.84
C GLU A 109 -3.59 1.82 0.51
N PHE A 110 -4.88 1.99 0.28
CA PHE A 110 -5.41 2.64 -0.91
C PHE A 110 -5.49 4.16 -0.68
N LEU A 111 -4.36 4.87 -0.79
CA LEU A 111 -4.34 6.33 -0.57
C LEU A 111 -5.25 7.06 -1.55
N PHE A 112 -5.24 6.59 -2.79
CA PHE A 112 -6.23 6.94 -3.80
C PHE A 112 -6.53 5.68 -4.60
N PHE A 113 -7.79 5.29 -4.74
CA PHE A 113 -8.15 4.11 -5.52
C PHE A 113 -9.56 4.27 -6.08
N GLU A 114 -9.61 4.57 -7.37
CA GLU A 114 -10.85 4.59 -8.13
C GLU A 114 -10.65 3.85 -9.45
N LEU A 115 -11.21 2.65 -9.51
CA LEU A 115 -11.39 1.86 -10.73
C LEU A 115 -12.86 1.92 -11.16
N LYS A 116 -13.20 1.35 -12.32
CA LYS A 116 -14.61 1.18 -12.71
C LYS A 116 -15.37 0.35 -11.67
N ALA A 117 -16.62 0.73 -11.42
CA ALA A 117 -17.52 0.02 -10.51
C ALA A 117 -17.82 -1.40 -11.00
N PRO A 118 -18.18 -2.33 -10.10
CA PRO A 118 -18.60 -3.67 -10.48
C PRO A 118 -19.90 -3.67 -11.29
N THR A 119 -20.04 -4.68 -12.14
CA THR A 119 -21.28 -5.02 -12.85
C THR A 119 -21.91 -6.21 -12.14
N ASP A 120 -23.13 -6.06 -11.62
CA ASP A 120 -23.85 -7.09 -10.86
C ASP A 120 -23.02 -7.66 -9.69
N GLY A 121 -22.30 -6.79 -8.97
CA GLY A 121 -21.44 -7.16 -7.84
C GLY A 121 -20.11 -7.83 -8.23
N SER A 122 -19.81 -7.95 -9.53
CA SER A 122 -18.56 -8.56 -10.02
C SER A 122 -17.66 -7.55 -10.72
N CYS A 123 -16.38 -7.56 -10.37
CA CYS A 123 -15.34 -6.76 -11.02
C CYS A 123 -14.96 -7.37 -12.38
N VAL A 124 -15.74 -7.08 -13.43
CA VAL A 124 -15.53 -7.66 -14.78
C VAL A 124 -14.68 -6.80 -15.70
N ASP A 125 -14.81 -5.48 -15.59
CA ASP A 125 -14.17 -4.52 -16.51
C ASP A 125 -12.82 -4.04 -16.00
N ASP A 126 -12.79 -3.59 -14.74
CA ASP A 126 -11.57 -3.19 -14.05
C ASP A 126 -11.38 -4.09 -12.83
N GLN A 127 -10.14 -4.51 -12.58
CA GLN A 127 -9.79 -5.47 -11.53
C GLN A 127 -8.46 -5.08 -10.89
N PHE A 128 -8.42 -5.08 -9.56
CA PHE A 128 -7.21 -5.15 -8.76
C PHE A 128 -7.08 -6.56 -8.18
N ILE A 129 -5.96 -7.20 -8.47
CA ILE A 129 -5.69 -8.60 -8.13
C ILE A 129 -4.39 -8.67 -7.35
N VAL A 130 -4.43 -9.40 -6.24
CA VAL A 130 -3.27 -9.77 -5.44
C VAL A 130 -2.96 -11.24 -5.70
N ALA A 131 -1.71 -11.56 -6.02
CA ALA A 131 -1.21 -12.92 -6.21
C ALA A 131 0.10 -13.13 -5.43
N GLY A 132 0.34 -14.36 -4.96
CA GLY A 132 1.50 -14.71 -4.13
C GLY A 132 1.24 -14.64 -2.62
N GLN A 133 0.00 -14.36 -2.21
CA GLN A 133 -0.50 -14.46 -0.84
C GLN A 133 -0.61 -15.91 -0.36
N SER A 134 -0.70 -16.07 0.96
CA SER A 134 -0.98 -17.35 1.61
C SER A 134 -2.38 -17.87 1.27
N SER A 135 -2.51 -19.20 1.15
CA SER A 135 -3.78 -19.85 0.76
C SER A 135 -4.95 -19.60 1.72
N ASN A 136 -4.65 -19.25 2.97
CA ASN A 136 -5.65 -19.02 4.02
C ASN A 136 -6.08 -17.54 4.12
N ASN A 137 -5.40 -16.64 3.39
CA ASN A 137 -5.70 -15.21 3.36
C ASN A 137 -5.88 -14.78 1.89
N LEU A 138 -6.96 -15.25 1.28
CA LEU A 138 -7.28 -14.89 -0.10
C LEU A 138 -7.86 -13.48 -0.15
N ILE A 139 -7.17 -12.60 -0.86
CA ILE A 139 -7.65 -11.24 -1.13
C ILE A 139 -8.65 -11.31 -2.30
N PRO A 140 -9.90 -10.83 -2.14
CA PRO A 140 -10.86 -10.79 -3.23
C PRO A 140 -10.40 -9.84 -4.33
N VAL A 141 -10.93 -10.02 -5.54
CA VAL A 141 -10.70 -9.07 -6.63
C VAL A 141 -11.42 -7.77 -6.31
N LEU A 142 -10.69 -6.65 -6.25
CA LEU A 142 -11.26 -5.36 -5.89
C LEU A 142 -11.44 -4.46 -7.13
N CYS A 143 -12.49 -3.65 -7.13
CA CYS A 143 -12.74 -2.61 -8.13
C CYS A 143 -13.59 -1.49 -7.51
N GLY A 144 -13.93 -0.48 -8.30
CA GLY A 144 -14.69 0.67 -7.82
C GLY A 144 -13.88 1.61 -6.92
N ILE A 145 -14.54 2.25 -5.94
CA ILE A 145 -13.95 3.28 -5.09
C ILE A 145 -13.56 2.69 -3.73
N ASN A 146 -12.27 2.74 -3.40
CA ASN A 146 -11.73 2.20 -2.15
C ASN A 146 -10.68 3.12 -1.52
N SER A 147 -10.66 4.39 -1.90
CA SER A 147 -9.76 5.39 -1.28
C SER A 147 -9.95 5.40 0.24
N GLY A 148 -8.85 5.43 0.98
CA GLY A 148 -8.84 5.38 2.46
C GLY A 148 -8.99 3.99 3.06
N GLN A 149 -9.30 2.95 2.27
CA GLN A 149 -9.37 1.56 2.74
C GLN A 149 -7.98 0.90 2.73
N HIS A 150 -7.89 -0.28 3.34
CA HIS A 150 -6.66 -1.07 3.38
C HIS A 150 -6.91 -2.57 3.39
N VAL A 151 -5.88 -3.35 3.07
CA VAL A 151 -5.85 -4.81 3.23
C VAL A 151 -4.54 -5.26 3.86
N TYR A 152 -4.61 -6.27 4.71
CA TYR A 152 -3.46 -7.05 5.16
C TYR A 152 -3.38 -8.34 4.35
N VAL A 153 -2.18 -8.62 3.84
CA VAL A 153 -1.89 -9.76 2.97
C VAL A 153 -0.85 -10.63 3.65
N ASP A 154 -1.25 -11.82 4.11
CA ASP A 154 -0.32 -12.80 4.67
C ASP A 154 0.49 -13.43 3.53
N VAL A 155 1.81 -13.50 3.72
CA VAL A 155 2.78 -13.95 2.70
C VAL A 155 3.77 -14.99 3.24
N GLU A 156 3.53 -15.51 4.44
CA GLU A 156 4.38 -16.53 5.08
C GLU A 156 4.62 -17.77 4.20
N SER A 157 3.60 -18.19 3.43
CA SER A 157 3.65 -19.36 2.56
C SER A 157 3.97 -19.04 1.09
N SER A 158 4.37 -17.80 0.79
CA SER A 158 4.83 -17.40 -0.55
C SER A 158 6.11 -18.16 -0.92
N LEU A 159 6.01 -19.10 -1.86
CA LEU A 159 7.11 -19.97 -2.29
C LEU A 159 8.28 -19.19 -2.90
N ASP A 160 7.96 -18.20 -3.74
CA ASP A 160 8.96 -17.42 -4.47
C ASP A 160 9.38 -16.14 -3.73
N LYS A 161 8.85 -15.91 -2.51
CA LYS A 161 9.03 -14.66 -1.74
C LYS A 161 8.74 -13.42 -2.58
N LYS A 162 7.67 -13.49 -3.37
CA LYS A 162 7.18 -12.37 -4.18
C LYS A 162 5.68 -12.21 -4.00
N LEU A 163 5.25 -10.96 -3.98
CA LEU A 163 3.84 -10.57 -4.06
C LEU A 163 3.64 -9.77 -5.35
N TYR A 164 2.56 -10.06 -6.06
CA TYR A 164 2.21 -9.42 -7.31
C TYR A 164 0.90 -8.65 -7.13
N LEU A 165 0.94 -7.35 -7.42
CA LEU A 165 -0.23 -6.48 -7.48
C LEU A 165 -0.50 -6.18 -8.95
N SER A 166 -1.71 -6.48 -9.43
CA SER A 166 -2.07 -6.29 -10.83
C SER A 166 -3.34 -5.46 -10.95
N ILE A 167 -3.29 -4.45 -11.82
CA ILE A 167 -4.46 -3.68 -12.24
C ILE A 167 -4.73 -3.97 -13.71
N LEU A 168 -5.91 -4.51 -13.97
CA LEU A 168 -6.45 -4.76 -15.29
C LEU A 168 -7.57 -3.75 -15.52
N ALA A 169 -7.50 -2.97 -16.60
CA ALA A 169 -8.58 -2.09 -17.03
C ALA A 169 -8.91 -2.37 -18.49
N ALA A 170 -10.07 -2.98 -18.73
CA ALA A 170 -10.51 -3.41 -20.06
C ALA A 170 -11.18 -2.28 -20.87
N THR A 171 -11.47 -1.16 -20.23
CA THR A 171 -12.30 -0.07 -20.78
C THR A 171 -11.52 1.24 -20.90
N SER A 172 -12.15 2.29 -21.43
CA SER A 172 -11.55 3.64 -21.55
C SER A 172 -12.09 4.65 -20.53
N ASP A 173 -12.74 4.15 -19.46
CA ASP A 173 -13.20 4.96 -18.34
C ASP A 173 -12.03 5.65 -17.61
N SER A 174 -12.29 6.74 -16.89
CA SER A 174 -11.22 7.41 -16.12
C SER A 174 -10.97 6.68 -14.81
N ARG A 175 -9.71 6.31 -14.55
CA ARG A 175 -9.25 5.73 -13.27
C ARG A 175 -7.97 6.37 -12.80
N ALA A 176 -7.77 6.38 -11.49
CA ALA A 176 -6.50 6.75 -10.89
C ALA A 176 -6.30 5.90 -9.64
N PHE A 177 -5.05 5.57 -9.37
CA PHE A 177 -4.68 4.86 -8.17
C PHE A 177 -3.30 5.30 -7.70
N ASN A 178 -3.17 5.36 -6.38
CA ASN A 178 -1.94 5.53 -5.64
C ASN A 178 -2.06 4.66 -4.39
N ILE A 179 -1.31 3.57 -4.39
CA ILE A 179 -1.40 2.50 -3.40
C ILE A 179 -0.08 2.48 -2.66
N ARG A 180 -0.12 2.62 -1.34
CA ARG A 180 1.06 2.43 -0.51
C ARG A 180 1.17 0.95 -0.12
N VAL A 181 2.35 0.39 -0.32
CA VAL A 181 2.64 -1.01 -0.01
C VAL A 181 3.77 -1.06 1.01
N SER A 182 3.48 -1.62 2.17
CA SER A 182 4.39 -1.70 3.32
C SER A 182 4.64 -3.15 3.71
N GLN A 183 5.90 -3.58 3.70
CA GLN A 183 6.31 -4.87 4.24
C GLN A 183 6.36 -4.79 5.77
N VAL A 184 5.55 -5.58 6.47
CA VAL A 184 5.44 -5.52 7.93
C VAL A 184 6.50 -6.42 8.56
N GLN A 185 7.56 -5.81 9.09
CA GLN A 185 8.63 -6.50 9.81
C GLN A 185 8.35 -6.55 11.31
N GLY A 186 8.62 -7.72 11.92
CA GLY A 186 8.44 -7.95 13.36
C GLY A 186 6.98 -8.12 13.81
N VAL A 187 6.79 -8.36 15.10
CA VAL A 187 5.47 -8.63 15.71
C VAL A 187 4.62 -7.36 15.86
N ASN A 188 5.25 -6.20 15.93
CA ASN A 188 4.57 -4.94 16.13
C ASN A 188 4.08 -4.41 14.78
N GLY A 189 2.76 -4.35 14.61
CA GLY A 189 2.16 -3.82 13.39
C GLY A 189 1.40 -4.85 12.57
N GLN A 190 1.65 -6.14 12.79
CA GLN A 190 0.93 -7.24 12.13
C GLN A 190 -0.53 -7.27 12.57
N ALA A 191 -1.43 -7.45 11.61
CA ALA A 191 -2.78 -7.88 11.86
C ALA A 191 -2.79 -9.37 12.25
N PRO A 192 -3.79 -9.83 13.02
CA PRO A 192 -4.00 -11.25 13.27
C PRO A 192 -4.03 -12.05 11.96
N GLN A 193 -3.50 -13.27 11.98
CA GLN A 193 -3.46 -14.12 10.79
C GLN A 193 -4.85 -14.29 10.17
N ASN A 194 -4.89 -14.24 8.84
CA ASN A 194 -6.06 -14.36 7.98
C ASN A 194 -7.06 -13.20 8.10
N CYS A 195 -6.72 -12.11 8.79
CA CYS A 195 -7.57 -10.93 8.88
C CYS A 195 -7.37 -10.03 7.64
N LEU A 196 -8.44 -9.79 6.89
CA LEU A 196 -8.37 -8.96 5.68
C LEU A 196 -8.25 -7.47 6.01
N GLN A 197 -9.07 -6.98 6.94
CA GLN A 197 -9.00 -5.61 7.45
C GLN A 197 -8.87 -5.62 8.96
N TYR A 198 -7.82 -4.96 9.46
CA TYR A 198 -7.60 -4.77 10.88
C TYR A 198 -7.51 -3.27 11.20
N HIS A 199 -8.35 -2.83 12.13
CA HIS A 199 -8.49 -1.43 12.52
C HIS A 199 -8.02 -1.28 13.97
N LYS A 200 -7.01 -0.41 14.19
CA LYS A 200 -6.40 -0.17 15.50
C LYS A 200 -6.99 1.03 16.24
N ASP A 201 -7.75 1.86 15.52
CA ASP A 201 -8.34 3.06 16.08
C ASP A 201 -9.46 2.73 17.07
N GLN A 202 -9.54 3.50 18.14
CA GLN A 202 -10.58 3.33 19.18
C GLN A 202 -11.97 3.72 18.67
N ASN A 203 -12.05 4.57 17.65
CA ASN A 203 -13.28 5.01 17.03
C ASN A 203 -13.07 5.15 15.52
N GLY A 204 -14.05 4.73 14.73
CA GLY A 204 -14.01 4.83 13.28
C GLY A 204 -15.28 4.28 12.65
N ILE A 205 -15.36 4.37 11.32
CA ILE A 205 -16.40 3.72 10.53
C ILE A 205 -15.72 2.60 9.76
N ILE A 206 -16.24 1.38 9.90
CA ILE A 206 -15.79 0.25 9.07
C ILE A 206 -16.78 0.15 7.91
N GLN A 207 -16.24 0.13 6.70
CA GLN A 207 -17.01 0.06 5.46
C GLN A 207 -16.58 -1.16 4.67
N THR A 208 -17.51 -1.70 3.89
CA THR A 208 -17.19 -2.72 2.89
C THR A 208 -16.40 -2.09 1.74
N PHE A 209 -15.65 -2.89 1.00
CA PHE A 209 -15.05 -2.42 -0.25
C PHE A 209 -16.12 -1.97 -1.25
N ASN A 210 -15.77 -0.97 -2.07
CA ASN A 210 -16.65 -0.33 -3.04
C ASN A 210 -17.96 0.19 -2.41
N TYR A 211 -17.87 0.75 -1.20
CA TYR A 211 -19.01 1.39 -0.55
C TYR A 211 -19.33 2.76 -1.16
N ASP A 212 -18.29 3.53 -1.49
CA ASP A 212 -18.45 4.90 -1.97
C ASP A 212 -18.92 4.94 -3.43
N ASP A 213 -19.87 5.82 -3.73
CA ASP A 213 -20.42 6.06 -5.06
C ASP A 213 -20.05 7.43 -5.65
N VAL A 214 -19.39 8.28 -4.85
CA VAL A 214 -18.91 9.61 -5.26
C VAL A 214 -17.47 9.50 -5.76
N SER A 215 -17.27 9.77 -7.05
CA SER A 215 -15.94 9.79 -7.67
C SER A 215 -15.28 11.15 -7.50
N GLU A 216 -14.01 11.17 -7.11
CA GLU A 216 -13.16 12.37 -7.08
C GLU A 216 -12.50 12.62 -8.44
N ILE A 217 -12.50 11.63 -9.35
CA ILE A 217 -12.00 11.77 -10.73
C ILE A 217 -13.08 12.34 -11.68
N ILE A 218 -14.36 12.04 -11.43
CA ILE A 218 -15.49 12.36 -12.31
C ILE A 218 -16.65 12.91 -11.49
N GLU A 219 -17.27 14.03 -11.89
CA GLU A 219 -18.41 14.62 -11.17
C GLU A 219 -19.71 13.77 -11.15
N VAL A 220 -19.82 12.65 -11.88
CA VAL A 220 -21.02 11.80 -11.89
C VAL A 220 -20.68 10.32 -12.11
N ARG A 221 -20.88 9.47 -11.09
CA ARG A 221 -21.08 8.02 -11.26
C ARG A 221 -22.50 7.65 -10.85
N GLN A 222 -23.10 6.67 -11.52
CA GLN A 222 -24.34 6.04 -11.05
C GLN A 222 -23.98 4.77 -10.28
N PRO A 223 -24.55 4.54 -9.09
CA PRO A 223 -24.28 3.34 -8.31
C PRO A 223 -24.83 2.10 -9.02
N THR A 224 -23.99 1.08 -9.20
CA THR A 224 -24.41 -0.27 -9.59
C THR A 224 -24.21 -1.21 -8.40
N TYR A 225 -25.27 -1.98 -8.13
CA TYR A 225 -25.58 -2.70 -6.89
C TYR A 225 -24.46 -3.53 -6.22
N PHE A 226 -24.66 -3.69 -4.90
CA PHE A 226 -23.89 -4.42 -3.87
C PHE A 226 -23.09 -5.65 -4.29
N LEU A 227 -21.87 -5.76 -3.73
CA LEU A 227 -21.11 -7.00 -3.65
C LEU A 227 -21.97 -8.07 -2.97
N LYS A 228 -22.26 -9.14 -3.72
CA LYS A 228 -22.93 -10.32 -3.21
C LYS A 228 -21.87 -11.41 -3.01
N GLU A 229 -21.74 -11.84 -1.75
CA GLU A 229 -21.12 -13.09 -1.30
C GLU A 229 -19.59 -13.16 -1.14
N ASP A 230 -19.00 -12.25 -0.34
CA ASP A 230 -17.71 -12.52 0.31
C ASP A 230 -17.86 -12.47 1.85
N LEU A 231 -17.36 -13.52 2.52
CA LEU A 231 -17.26 -13.58 3.99
C LEU A 231 -16.08 -12.70 4.42
N PHE A 232 -16.35 -11.63 5.17
CA PHE A 232 -15.32 -10.73 5.69
C PHE A 232 -15.02 -11.07 7.16
N TYR A 233 -13.75 -11.32 7.47
CA TYR A 233 -13.25 -11.42 8.85
C TYR A 233 -12.73 -10.05 9.31
N LEU A 234 -13.54 -9.36 10.11
CA LEU A 234 -13.18 -8.10 10.76
C LEU A 234 -12.74 -8.40 12.21
N GLN A 235 -11.58 -7.88 12.59
CA GLN A 235 -11.03 -8.03 13.94
C GLN A 235 -10.65 -6.64 14.48
N SER A 236 -10.96 -6.36 15.74
CA SER A 236 -10.44 -5.20 16.48
C SER A 236 -9.81 -5.66 17.78
N ASP A 237 -8.96 -4.82 18.38
CA ASP A 237 -8.45 -5.10 19.72
C ASP A 237 -9.60 -5.22 20.72
N ASN A 238 -9.57 -6.29 21.53
CA ASN A 238 -10.55 -6.67 22.56
C ASN A 238 -11.90 -7.30 22.12
N LYS A 239 -12.06 -7.81 20.89
CA LYS A 239 -13.30 -8.54 20.50
C LYS A 239 -13.07 -9.80 19.65
N PRO A 240 -14.00 -10.77 19.67
CA PRO A 240 -13.92 -11.99 18.86
C PRO A 240 -14.09 -11.69 17.36
N LEU A 241 -13.58 -12.60 16.53
CA LEU A 241 -13.77 -12.63 15.07
C LEU A 241 -15.26 -12.52 14.72
N LEU A 242 -15.64 -11.47 14.01
CA LEU A 242 -16.99 -11.33 13.48
C LEU A 242 -17.04 -11.94 12.07
N ASP A 243 -17.83 -13.00 11.94
CA ASP A 243 -18.21 -13.59 10.65
C ASP A 243 -19.48 -12.88 10.15
N TYR A 244 -19.35 -12.06 9.10
CA TYR A 244 -20.49 -11.38 8.49
C TYR A 244 -21.04 -12.20 7.31
N SER A 245 -21.96 -13.13 7.60
CA SER A 245 -22.82 -13.74 6.59
C SER A 245 -24.21 -13.06 6.58
N LYS A 246 -24.53 -12.36 5.47
CA LYS A 246 -25.85 -11.84 5.08
C LYS A 246 -26.64 -11.03 6.12
N GLU A 247 -26.69 -9.72 5.93
CA GLU A 247 -27.94 -8.94 5.91
C GLU A 247 -27.68 -7.56 5.28
N GLN A 248 -28.68 -7.01 4.57
CA GLN A 248 -28.65 -5.72 3.87
C GLN A 248 -28.54 -4.52 4.83
N GLN A 249 -27.47 -4.42 5.60
CA GLN A 249 -27.18 -3.24 6.43
C GLN A 249 -25.76 -2.75 6.18
N THR A 250 -25.74 -1.56 5.61
CA THR A 250 -24.68 -0.94 4.82
C THR A 250 -23.77 -0.02 5.61
N ASN A 251 -23.90 0.00 6.94
CA ASN A 251 -23.00 0.70 7.84
C ASN A 251 -22.98 -0.06 9.16
N VAL A 252 -21.81 -0.47 9.63
CA VAL A 252 -21.63 -0.85 11.03
C VAL A 252 -20.75 0.22 11.68
N THR A 253 -21.39 1.26 12.22
CA THR A 253 -20.69 2.19 13.12
C THR A 253 -20.42 1.44 14.42
N LEU A 254 -19.20 0.93 14.58
CA LEU A 254 -18.76 0.33 15.83
C LEU A 254 -18.14 1.44 16.70
N THR A 255 -18.91 1.93 17.67
CA THR A 255 -18.36 2.78 18.73
C THR A 255 -17.75 1.86 19.79
N PHE A 256 -16.43 1.87 19.93
CA PHE A 256 -15.74 1.08 20.95
C PHE A 256 -15.45 1.96 22.16
N SER A 257 -16.21 1.77 23.25
CA SER A 257 -15.91 2.39 24.54
C SER A 257 -14.85 1.54 25.25
N SER A 258 -13.68 2.12 25.54
CA SER A 258 -12.74 1.52 26.49
C SER A 258 -13.40 1.42 27.88
N LYS A 259 -13.29 0.28 28.54
CA LYS A 259 -13.40 0.18 30.00
C LYS A 259 -12.01 0.20 30.60
#